data_AF-A0A699Q521-F1
#
_entry.id   AF-A0A699Q521-F1
#
_cell.length_a   1.000
_cell.length_b   1.000
_cell.length_c   1.000
_cell.angle_alpha   90.00
_cell.angle_beta   90.00
_cell.angle_gamma   90.00
#
_symmetry.space_group_name_H-M   'P 1'
#
loop_
_entity.id
_entity.type
_entity.pdbx_description
1 polymer ?
#
loop_
_entity_poly.entity_id
_entity_poly.type
_entity_poly.pdbx_seq_one_letter_code
_entity_poly.pdbx_strand_id
1 'polypeptide(L)'
;SPWVSPVHCVPKKGGFTVVENEENELIPTRMVTEWRVCIDYRKLDEATRKDHFPLPFMDQMLQRLAGKEYYCFLAGFSGYFQIPIELHDQEKTTFTFPYGTFAYRHMPFGLCNALGTFQRCMLAIFHDMVEKMIEVFMDDFSVFGNSFENCLSRLDKMIQRCEDINLCLNW
;
A
#
# COMPACT_ATOMS: atom_id res chain seq x y z
N SER A 1 4.10 24.64 11.33
CA SER A 1 3.93 24.54 9.86
C SER A 1 2.80 25.46 9.45
N PRO A 2 2.91 26.19 8.32
CA PRO A 2 1.77 26.88 7.72
C PRO A 2 0.71 25.91 7.16
N TRP A 3 1.05 24.62 7.04
CA TRP A 3 0.17 23.56 6.61
C TRP A 3 -0.41 22.82 7.80
N VAL A 4 -1.69 22.46 7.73
CA VAL A 4 -2.34 21.58 8.70
C VAL A 4 -3.50 20.84 8.05
N SER A 5 -3.46 19.51 8.14
CA SER A 5 -4.55 18.62 7.74
C SER A 5 -5.30 18.07 8.96
N PRO A 6 -6.64 18.00 8.92
CA PRO A 6 -7.40 17.41 10.01
C PRO A 6 -7.26 15.88 10.03
N VAL A 7 -7.51 15.31 11.21
CA VAL A 7 -7.42 13.88 11.47
C VAL A 7 -8.81 13.31 11.70
N HIS A 8 -9.07 12.15 11.12
CA HIS A 8 -10.29 11.37 11.32
C HIS A 8 -9.95 9.97 11.85
N CYS A 9 -10.64 9.55 12.90
CA CYS A 9 -10.59 8.16 13.37
C CYS A 9 -11.64 7.35 12.63
N VAL A 10 -11.20 6.39 11.82
CA VAL A 10 -12.06 5.52 11.03
C VAL A 10 -12.07 4.13 11.66
N PRO A 11 -13.23 3.56 12.02
CA PRO A 11 -13.29 2.21 12.58
C PRO A 11 -12.90 1.18 11.52
N LYS A 12 -12.02 0.23 11.86
CA LYS A 12 -11.80 -0.96 11.05
C LYS A 12 -13.07 -1.79 11.09
N LYS A 13 -13.60 -2.11 9.91
CA LYS A 13 -14.72 -3.04 9.77
C LYS A 13 -14.19 -4.43 10.15
N GLY A 14 -14.61 -4.93 11.31
CA GLY A 14 -14.40 -6.33 11.69
C GLY A 14 -15.42 -7.26 11.02
N GLY A 15 -15.40 -8.52 11.45
CA GLY A 15 -16.43 -9.50 11.07
C GLY A 15 -17.83 -9.10 11.55
N PHE A 16 -18.84 -9.75 10.98
CA PHE A 16 -20.21 -9.61 11.44
C PHE A 16 -20.47 -10.58 12.58
N THR A 17 -21.14 -10.11 13.62
CA THR A 17 -21.78 -10.96 14.63
C THR A 17 -23.28 -10.77 14.56
N VAL A 18 -24.02 -11.82 14.88
CA VAL A 18 -25.49 -11.74 14.99
C VAL A 18 -25.80 -11.47 16.45
N VAL A 19 -26.52 -10.37 16.71
CA VAL A 19 -26.96 -9.98 18.04
C VAL A 19 -28.48 -9.94 18.03
N GLU A 20 -29.10 -10.52 19.05
CA GLU A 20 -30.55 -10.48 19.24
C GLU A 20 -30.95 -9.11 19.83
N ASN A 21 -31.90 -8.42 19.19
CA ASN A 21 -32.43 -7.15 19.69
C ASN A 21 -33.49 -7.37 20.78
N GLU A 22 -34.04 -6.28 21.32
CA GLU A 22 -35.11 -6.31 22.35
C GLU A 22 -36.43 -6.93 21.84
N GLU A 23 -36.58 -7.07 20.52
CA GLU A 23 -37.73 -7.69 19.84
C GLU A 23 -37.46 -9.14 19.40
N ASN A 24 -36.37 -9.76 19.88
CA ASN A 24 -35.89 -11.10 19.50
C ASN A 24 -35.57 -11.28 18.00
N GLU A 25 -35.26 -10.19 17.31
CA GLU A 25 -34.78 -10.22 15.93
C GLU A 25 -33.25 -10.34 15.89
N LEU A 26 -32.76 -11.21 15.01
CA LEU A 26 -31.34 -11.43 14.79
C LEU A 26 -30.78 -10.36 13.86
N ILE A 27 -30.11 -9.35 14.44
CA ILE A 27 -29.51 -8.24 13.68
C ILE A 27 -28.02 -8.52 13.43
N PRO A 28 -27.57 -8.51 12.16
CA PRO A 28 -26.15 -8.56 11.84
C PRO A 28 -25.48 -7.25 12.23
N THR A 29 -24.74 -7.28 13.34
CA THR A 29 -23.99 -6.14 13.87
C THR A 29 -22.52 -6.24 13.47
N ARG A 30 -21.93 -5.13 13.04
CA ARG A 30 -20.49 -5.06 12.77
C ARG A 30 -19.74 -4.78 14.05
N MET A 31 -18.82 -5.67 14.42
CA MET A 31 -17.89 -5.40 15.50
C MET A 31 -16.80 -4.43 15.03
N VAL A 32 -16.58 -3.37 15.79
CA VAL A 32 -15.41 -2.51 15.62
C VAL A 32 -14.27 -3.12 16.43
N THR A 33 -13.29 -3.71 15.75
CA THR A 33 -12.15 -4.37 16.41
C THR A 33 -10.99 -3.41 16.64
N GLU A 34 -10.80 -2.43 15.75
CA GLU A 34 -9.69 -1.48 15.80
C GLU A 34 -10.09 -0.13 15.19
N TRP A 35 -9.30 0.91 15.45
CA TRP A 35 -9.44 2.23 14.84
C TRP A 35 -8.21 2.54 13.96
N ARG A 36 -8.44 3.17 12.81
CA ARG A 36 -7.38 3.73 11.94
C ARG A 36 -7.40 5.24 12.05
N VAL A 37 -6.23 5.83 12.17
CA VAL A 37 -6.04 7.26 12.01
C VAL A 37 -5.90 7.55 10.52
N CYS A 38 -6.80 8.37 9.97
CA CYS A 38 -6.79 8.81 8.58
C CYS A 38 -6.64 10.33 8.56
N ILE A 39 -5.68 10.83 7.80
CA ILE A 39 -5.45 12.26 7.66
C ILE A 39 -6.08 12.73 6.36
N ASP A 40 -6.82 13.84 6.45
CA ASP A 40 -7.49 14.41 5.32
C ASP A 40 -6.53 15.34 4.56
N TYR A 41 -5.87 14.78 3.54
CA TYR A 41 -4.98 15.50 2.65
C TYR A 41 -5.69 16.12 1.45
N ARG A 42 -7.03 16.12 1.35
CA ARG A 42 -7.74 16.62 0.16
C ARG A 42 -7.31 18.04 -0.27
N LYS A 43 -7.20 18.97 0.68
CA LYS A 43 -6.73 20.34 0.40
C LYS A 43 -5.28 20.40 -0.04
N LEU A 44 -4.43 19.54 0.54
CA LEU A 44 -3.03 19.44 0.16
C LEU A 44 -2.90 18.86 -1.26
N ASP A 45 -3.67 17.84 -1.58
CA ASP A 45 -3.69 17.18 -2.88
C ASP A 45 -4.18 18.11 -3.99
N GLU A 46 -5.15 18.97 -3.71
CA GLU A 46 -5.61 20.02 -4.64
C GLU A 46 -4.50 21.03 -4.98
N ALA A 47 -3.65 21.37 -4.00
CA ALA A 47 -2.51 22.24 -4.19
C ALA A 47 -1.27 21.54 -4.78
N THR A 48 -1.29 20.21 -4.83
CA THR A 48 -0.15 19.40 -5.27
C THR A 48 -0.22 19.12 -6.77
N ARG A 49 0.91 19.28 -7.46
CA ARG A 49 1.00 18.89 -8.87
C ARG A 49 0.90 17.38 -8.99
N LYS A 50 -0.10 16.90 -9.73
CA LYS A 50 -0.32 15.46 -9.97
C LYS A 50 0.81 14.88 -10.81
N ASP A 51 1.34 13.76 -10.37
CA ASP A 51 2.33 12.98 -11.10
C ASP A 51 1.62 12.04 -12.07
N HIS A 52 1.92 12.17 -13.37
CA HIS A 52 1.34 11.35 -14.43
C HIS A 52 2.22 10.13 -14.72
N PHE A 53 2.64 9.41 -13.68
CA PHE A 53 3.42 8.20 -13.86
C PHE A 53 2.57 7.10 -14.51
N PRO A 54 3.03 6.47 -15.60
CA PRO A 54 2.27 5.43 -16.27
C PRO A 54 2.22 4.18 -15.37
N LEU A 55 1.03 3.85 -14.90
CA LEU A 55 0.80 2.56 -14.26
C LEU A 55 0.78 1.46 -15.35
N PRO A 56 1.33 0.28 -15.07
CA PRO A 56 1.28 -0.83 -16.02
C PRO A 56 -0.17 -1.22 -16.32
N PHE A 57 -0.44 -1.56 -17.59
CA PHE A 57 -1.77 -1.99 -18.01
C PHE A 57 -2.06 -3.39 -17.49
N MET A 58 -3.16 -3.53 -16.73
CA MET A 58 -3.57 -4.81 -16.13
C MET A 58 -3.70 -5.93 -17.17
N ASP A 59 -4.23 -5.64 -18.36
CA ASP A 59 -4.38 -6.62 -19.43
C ASP A 59 -3.03 -7.22 -19.89
N GLN A 60 -1.99 -6.39 -19.97
CA GLN A 60 -0.66 -6.85 -20.37
C GLN A 60 -0.03 -7.73 -19.27
N MET A 61 -0.22 -7.34 -18.01
CA MET A 61 0.23 -8.14 -16.87
C MET A 61 -0.48 -9.50 -16.85
N LEU A 62 -1.81 -9.50 -17.01
CA LEU A 62 -2.62 -10.72 -17.06
C LEU A 62 -2.23 -11.61 -18.23
N GLN A 63 -1.90 -11.06 -19.41
CA GLN A 63 -1.40 -11.85 -20.54
C GLN A 63 -0.07 -12.54 -20.25
N ARG A 64 0.85 -11.88 -19.53
CA ARG A 64 2.14 -12.49 -19.14
C ARG A 64 1.98 -13.54 -18.04
N LEU A 65 1.03 -13.30 -17.14
CA LEU A 65 0.66 -14.25 -16.10
C LEU A 65 -0.08 -15.44 -16.72
N ALA A 66 -0.88 -15.26 -17.78
CA ALA A 66 -1.62 -16.34 -18.41
C ALA A 66 -0.70 -17.50 -18.87
N GLY A 67 -1.06 -18.73 -18.50
CA GLY A 67 -0.28 -19.92 -18.83
C GLY A 67 0.85 -20.25 -17.85
N LYS A 68 0.94 -19.55 -16.71
CA LYS A 68 1.77 -19.99 -15.57
C LYS A 68 0.96 -20.92 -14.66
N GLU A 69 1.63 -21.92 -14.12
CA GLU A 69 0.98 -22.94 -13.29
C GLU A 69 0.96 -22.53 -11.81
N TYR A 70 1.93 -21.70 -11.38
CA TYR A 70 2.11 -21.31 -9.98
C TYR A 70 2.29 -19.81 -9.83
N TYR A 71 1.64 -19.25 -8.81
CA TYR A 71 1.70 -17.85 -8.44
C TYR A 71 1.86 -17.69 -6.93
N CYS A 72 2.62 -16.67 -6.52
CA CYS A 72 2.70 -16.21 -5.15
C CYS A 72 2.39 -14.70 -5.13
N PHE A 73 1.48 -14.29 -4.25
CA PHE A 73 1.12 -12.89 -4.07
C PHE A 73 1.68 -12.39 -2.74
N LEU A 74 2.31 -11.22 -2.76
CA LEU A 74 2.85 -10.54 -1.59
C LEU A 74 2.34 -9.11 -1.56
N ALA A 75 1.96 -8.64 -0.37
CA ALA A 75 1.40 -7.30 -0.21
C ALA A 75 2.48 -6.32 0.29
N GLY A 76 2.76 -5.31 -0.51
CA GLY A 76 3.61 -4.16 -0.18
C GLY A 76 2.89 -3.06 0.59
N PHE A 77 1.73 -3.31 1.20
CA PHE A 77 0.91 -2.27 1.84
C PHE A 77 1.65 -1.46 2.92
N SER A 78 2.61 -2.05 3.64
CA SER A 78 3.49 -1.32 4.57
C SER A 78 4.63 -0.55 3.90
N GLY A 79 4.75 -0.66 2.58
CA GLY A 79 5.80 -0.08 1.75
C GLY A 79 5.72 1.45 1.64
N TYR A 80 4.51 2.03 1.69
CA TYR A 80 4.37 3.50 1.68
C TYR A 80 5.17 4.16 2.83
N PHE A 81 5.01 3.64 4.04
CA PHE A 81 5.69 4.18 5.23
C PHE A 81 7.20 3.92 5.27
N GLN A 82 7.77 3.27 4.27
CA GLN A 82 9.21 3.05 4.13
C GLN A 82 9.87 4.01 3.16
N ILE A 83 9.08 4.69 2.31
CA ILE A 83 9.61 5.67 1.36
C ILE A 83 9.76 7.01 2.08
N PRO A 84 10.99 7.56 2.20
CA PRO A 84 11.21 8.83 2.88
C PRO A 84 10.61 9.99 2.09
N ILE A 85 10.05 10.96 2.82
CA ILE A 85 9.61 12.23 2.24
C ILE A 85 10.79 13.19 2.26
N GLU A 86 10.97 13.93 1.17
CA GLU A 86 11.99 14.96 1.08
C GLU A 86 11.85 15.97 2.22
N LEU A 87 12.97 16.37 2.84
CA LEU A 87 12.97 17.13 4.10
C LEU A 87 12.14 18.43 4.02
N HIS A 88 12.15 19.10 2.86
CA HIS A 88 11.40 20.33 2.64
C HIS A 88 9.89 20.12 2.47
N ASP A 89 9.46 18.89 2.14
CA ASP A 89 8.06 18.52 1.94
C ASP A 89 7.42 17.90 3.17
N GLN A 90 8.21 17.47 4.16
CA GLN A 90 7.70 16.87 5.40
C GLN A 90 6.69 17.78 6.10
N GLU A 91 6.96 19.09 6.16
CA GLU A 91 6.05 20.05 6.81
C GLU A 91 4.67 20.16 6.15
N LYS A 92 4.54 19.79 4.87
CA LYS A 92 3.26 19.78 4.15
C LYS A 92 2.35 18.66 4.64
N THR A 93 2.93 17.58 5.15
CA THR A 93 2.18 16.46 5.72
C THR A 93 1.71 16.68 7.16
N THR A 94 1.89 17.90 7.69
CA THR A 94 1.55 18.22 9.08
C THR A 94 0.06 18.00 9.36
N PHE A 95 -0.24 17.35 10.47
CA PHE A 95 -1.59 17.12 10.97
C PHE A 95 -1.73 17.47 12.45
N THR A 96 -2.95 17.78 12.86
CA THR A 96 -3.29 18.08 14.25
C THR A 96 -3.72 16.85 15.03
N PHE A 97 -3.13 16.64 16.20
CA PHE A 97 -3.53 15.64 17.18
C PHE A 97 -3.85 16.35 18.51
N PRO A 98 -4.63 15.77 19.44
CA PRO A 98 -5.02 16.44 20.68
C PRO A 98 -3.87 17.04 21.53
N TYR A 99 -2.65 16.51 21.38
CA TYR A 99 -1.48 16.92 22.15
C TYR A 99 -0.46 17.76 21.36
N GLY A 100 -0.78 18.13 20.12
CA GLY A 100 0.12 18.92 19.29
C GLY A 100 0.01 18.65 17.80
N THR A 101 0.94 19.20 17.03
CA THR A 101 1.04 19.01 15.59
C THR A 101 2.20 18.10 15.25
N PHE A 102 1.97 17.14 14.38
CA PHE A 102 2.97 16.16 13.95
C PHE A 102 3.07 16.15 12.43
N ALA A 103 4.23 15.78 11.91
CA ALA A 103 4.48 15.64 10.48
C ALA A 103 5.11 14.28 10.21
N TYR A 104 4.86 13.72 9.03
CA TYR A 104 5.47 12.45 8.65
C TYR A 104 6.88 12.64 8.09
N ARG A 105 7.74 11.69 8.41
CA ARG A 105 9.07 11.53 7.80
C ARG A 105 9.06 10.61 6.58
N HIS A 106 8.07 9.72 6.50
CA HIS A 106 7.88 8.76 5.42
C HIS A 106 6.47 8.87 4.87
N MET A 107 6.28 8.47 3.63
CA MET A 107 5.07 8.73 2.85
C MET A 107 3.82 8.13 3.51
N PRO A 108 2.87 8.95 4.01
CA PRO A 108 1.63 8.46 4.58
C PRO A 108 0.62 8.10 3.50
N PHE A 109 -0.38 7.31 3.90
CA PHE A 109 -1.57 7.12 3.08
C PHE A 109 -2.34 8.43 2.88
N GLY A 110 -3.02 8.51 1.74
CA GLY A 110 -3.92 9.62 1.41
C GLY A 110 -3.31 10.74 0.58
N LEU A 111 -2.01 10.70 0.27
CA LEU A 111 -1.39 11.64 -0.67
C LEU A 111 -1.68 11.21 -2.12
N CYS A 112 -2.05 12.17 -2.97
CA CYS A 112 -2.42 11.92 -4.37
C CYS A 112 -1.33 11.24 -5.22
N ASN A 113 -0.05 11.51 -4.93
CA ASN A 113 1.08 10.97 -5.69
C ASN A 113 1.74 9.75 -5.03
N ALA A 114 1.19 9.25 -3.91
CA ALA A 114 1.82 8.16 -3.17
C ALA A 114 1.98 6.89 -4.00
N LEU A 115 0.92 6.53 -4.73
CA LEU A 115 0.89 5.35 -5.58
C LEU A 115 1.92 5.41 -6.72
N GLY A 116 1.97 6.54 -7.44
CA GLY A 116 2.91 6.73 -8.54
C GLY A 116 4.36 6.70 -8.06
N THR A 117 4.62 7.29 -6.89
CA THR A 117 5.94 7.26 -6.24
C THR A 117 6.33 5.84 -5.84
N PHE A 118 5.41 5.09 -5.22
CA PHE A 118 5.64 3.71 -4.82
C PHE A 118 5.93 2.82 -6.04
N GLN A 119 5.08 2.89 -7.07
CA GLN A 119 5.27 2.13 -8.31
C GLN A 119 6.63 2.44 -8.96
N ARG A 120 7.02 3.72 -9.05
CA ARG A 120 8.31 4.13 -9.61
C ARG A 120 9.49 3.55 -8.81
N CYS A 121 9.39 3.58 -7.49
CA CYS A 121 10.41 3.01 -6.61
C CYS A 121 10.55 1.49 -6.83
N MET A 122 9.42 0.76 -6.83
CA MET A 122 9.44 -0.69 -7.03
C MET A 122 9.95 -1.09 -8.41
N LEU A 123 9.55 -0.36 -9.47
CA LEU A 123 10.09 -0.60 -10.81
C LEU A 123 11.59 -0.31 -10.88
N ALA A 124 12.12 0.67 -10.15
CA ALA A 124 13.57 0.94 -10.11
C ALA A 124 14.34 -0.19 -9.38
N ILE A 125 13.83 -0.64 -8.24
CA ILE A 125 14.42 -1.70 -7.42
C ILE A 125 14.45 -3.04 -8.16
N PHE A 126 13.34 -3.39 -8.81
CA PHE A 126 13.13 -4.70 -9.44
C PHE A 126 13.20 -4.67 -10.97
N HIS A 127 13.74 -3.61 -11.57
CA HIS A 127 13.76 -3.41 -13.03
C HIS A 127 14.30 -4.63 -13.81
N ASP A 128 15.22 -5.39 -13.22
CA ASP A 128 15.84 -6.58 -13.82
C ASP A 128 14.95 -7.83 -13.75
N MET A 129 14.03 -7.87 -12.79
CA MET A 129 13.16 -8.99 -12.43
C MET A 129 11.72 -8.86 -12.97
N VAL A 130 11.25 -7.62 -13.13
CA VAL A 130 9.89 -7.30 -13.63
C VAL A 130 9.70 -7.85 -15.05
N GLU A 131 8.50 -8.33 -15.35
CA GLU A 131 8.08 -9.01 -16.60
C GLU A 131 8.71 -10.39 -16.85
N LYS A 132 9.73 -10.81 -16.08
CA LYS A 132 10.40 -12.11 -16.24
C LYS A 132 10.02 -13.11 -15.15
N MET A 133 10.05 -12.64 -13.92
CA MET A 133 9.80 -13.45 -12.72
C MET A 133 8.79 -12.83 -11.77
N ILE A 134 8.70 -11.50 -11.76
CA ILE A 134 7.73 -10.77 -10.94
C ILE A 134 6.92 -9.80 -11.79
N GLU A 135 5.70 -9.53 -11.37
CA GLU A 135 4.87 -8.43 -11.82
C GLU A 135 4.57 -7.55 -10.60
N VAL A 136 4.68 -6.23 -10.75
CA VAL A 136 4.38 -5.27 -9.68
C VAL A 136 3.23 -4.37 -10.13
N PHE A 137 2.12 -4.44 -9.41
CA PHE A 137 0.96 -3.58 -9.65
C PHE A 137 0.60 -2.84 -8.37
N MET A 138 0.83 -1.53 -8.34
CA MET A 138 0.56 -0.73 -7.15
C MET A 138 1.32 -1.29 -5.94
N ASP A 139 0.60 -1.84 -4.96
CA ASP A 139 1.18 -2.43 -3.76
C ASP A 139 1.37 -3.94 -3.86
N ASP A 140 0.86 -4.58 -4.91
CA ASP A 140 0.83 -6.03 -5.01
C ASP A 140 1.99 -6.54 -5.88
N PHE A 141 2.72 -7.50 -5.33
CA PHE A 141 3.77 -8.24 -6.03
C PHE A 141 3.23 -9.62 -6.40
N SER A 142 3.35 -9.98 -7.66
CA SER A 142 3.00 -11.30 -8.17
C SER A 142 4.26 -12.00 -8.67
N VAL A 143 4.71 -13.03 -7.96
CA VAL A 143 5.78 -13.92 -8.41
C VAL A 143 5.15 -15.09 -9.14
N PHE A 144 5.67 -15.47 -10.29
CA PHE A 144 5.08 -16.53 -11.11
C PHE A 144 6.12 -17.50 -11.66
N GLY A 145 5.71 -18.75 -11.88
CA GLY A 145 6.58 -19.82 -12.38
C GLY A 145 5.82 -20.92 -13.12
N ASN A 146 6.55 -21.68 -13.94
CA ASN A 146 6.02 -22.85 -14.67
C ASN A 146 6.07 -24.15 -13.85
N SER A 147 6.70 -24.12 -12.67
CA SER A 147 6.75 -25.23 -11.73
C SER A 147 6.87 -24.68 -10.31
N PHE A 148 6.52 -25.48 -9.31
CA PHE A 148 6.60 -25.07 -7.91
C PHE A 148 8.03 -24.68 -7.51
N GLU A 149 9.04 -25.48 -7.85
CA GLU A 149 10.45 -25.21 -7.54
C GLU A 149 10.95 -23.92 -8.19
N ASN A 150 10.56 -23.66 -9.44
CA ASN A 150 10.91 -22.43 -10.15
C ASN A 150 10.24 -21.21 -9.51
N CYS A 151 8.96 -21.33 -9.12
CA CYS A 151 8.24 -20.27 -8.41
C CYS A 151 8.91 -19.96 -7.07
N LEU A 152 9.29 -20.99 -6.31
CA LEU A 152 9.98 -20.86 -5.03
C LEU A 152 11.36 -20.21 -5.18
N SER A 153 12.16 -20.62 -6.18
CA SER A 153 13.46 -20.00 -6.45
C SER A 153 13.35 -18.53 -6.87
N ARG A 154 12.30 -18.16 -7.61
CA ARG A 154 12.02 -16.76 -7.98
C ARG A 154 11.58 -15.94 -6.77
N LEU A 155 10.76 -16.53 -5.92
CA LEU A 155 10.31 -15.92 -4.68
C LEU A 155 11.50 -15.63 -3.75
N ASP A 156 12.39 -16.61 -3.57
CA ASP A 156 13.60 -16.48 -2.77
C ASP A 156 14.50 -15.32 -3.25
N LYS A 157 14.72 -15.22 -4.57
CA LYS A 157 15.46 -14.09 -5.18
C LYS A 157 14.80 -12.74 -4.94
N MET A 158 13.47 -12.68 -5.01
CA MET A 158 12.73 -11.45 -4.76
C MET A 158 12.86 -11.04 -3.28
N ILE A 159 12.69 -11.99 -2.36
CA ILE A 159 12.84 -11.75 -0.92
C ILE A 159 14.27 -11.31 -0.59
N GLN A 160 15.28 -11.95 -1.17
CA GLN A 160 16.67 -11.54 -0.97
C GLN A 160 16.90 -10.09 -1.42
N ARG A 161 16.33 -9.68 -2.56
CA ARG A 161 16.41 -8.28 -3.02
C ARG A 161 15.70 -7.33 -2.05
N CYS A 162 14.58 -7.73 -1.45
CA CYS A 162 13.90 -6.96 -0.41
C CYS A 162 14.78 -6.79 0.85
N GLU A 163 15.50 -7.83 1.27
CA GLU A 163 16.43 -7.75 2.40
C GLU A 163 17.59 -6.81 2.11
N ASP A 164 18.20 -6.91 0.92
CA ASP A 164 19.35 -6.08 0.53
C ASP A 164 19.05 -4.57 0.59
N ILE A 165 17.80 -4.19 0.30
CA ILE A 165 17.33 -2.80 0.27
C ILE A 165 16.57 -2.38 1.53
N ASN A 166 16.42 -3.28 2.51
CA ASN A 166 15.59 -3.11 3.71
C ASN A 166 14.12 -2.75 3.42
N LEU A 167 13.52 -3.38 2.40
CA LEU A 167 12.10 -3.25 2.09
C LEU A 167 11.31 -4.38 2.79
N CYS A 168 10.50 -4.02 3.78
CA CYS A 168 9.58 -4.93 4.45
C CYS A 168 8.28 -5.08 3.64
N LEU A 169 7.92 -6.33 3.34
CA LEU A 169 6.62 -6.69 2.80
C LEU A 169 5.72 -7.22 3.92
N ASN A 170 4.41 -7.07 3.77
CA ASN A 170 3.45 -7.69 4.68
C ASN A 170 3.26 -9.16 4.27
N TRP A 171 3.21 -10.02 5.29
CA TRP A 171 2.96 -11.45 5.18
C TRP A 171 1.53 -11.79 5.62
#